data_AF-A0A453K5S2-F1
#
_entry.id   AF-A0A453K5S2-F1
#
_cell.length_a   1.000
_cell.length_b   1.000
_cell.length_c   1.000
_cell.angle_alpha   90.00
_cell.angle_beta   90.00
_cell.angle_gamma   90.00
#
_symmetry.space_group_name_H-M   'P 1'
#
loop_
_entity.id
_entity.type
_entity.pdbx_description
1 polymer ?
#
loop_
_entity_poly.entity_id
_entity_poly.type
_entity_poly.pdbx_seq_one_letter_code
_entity_poly.pdbx_strand_id
1 'polypeptide(L)'
;GYIHSSPCNTSQTTIGKEILDGILFMKEILPRDLRDNLQNEPRRDQLLEVILDLGRRPEARFLGNSGGQYLRDNEISQLELEEAQRAVGEFGGDNRAGIEGTLHRISAIRSRKGMVVGLTCRVGRAVNGHVDMVRDLLNYKESILFLGRPGVGKTTVMREIARVLADEFQKRGR
;
A
#
# COMPACT_ATOMS: atom_id res chain seq x y z
N GLY A 1 -39.21 9.08 -23.85
CA GLY A 1 -37.81 9.45 -24.12
C GLY A 1 -36.96 8.82 -23.06
N TYR A 2 -36.18 7.79 -23.43
CA TYR A 2 -35.26 7.12 -22.52
C TYR A 2 -33.91 7.84 -22.58
N ILE A 3 -33.46 8.39 -21.46
CA ILE A 3 -32.08 8.83 -21.27
C ILE A 3 -31.40 7.84 -20.33
N HIS A 4 -30.34 7.25 -20.88
CA HIS A 4 -29.49 6.21 -20.34
C HIS A 4 -28.85 6.65 -19.01
N SER A 5 -29.08 5.88 -17.95
CA SER A 5 -28.22 5.85 -16.77
C SER A 5 -26.98 5.02 -17.10
N SER A 6 -25.81 5.66 -17.24
CA SER A 6 -24.52 4.95 -17.35
C SER A 6 -23.97 4.67 -15.95
N PRO A 7 -23.55 3.43 -15.64
CA PRO A 7 -22.97 3.11 -14.34
C PRO A 7 -21.50 3.53 -14.29
N CYS A 8 -21.19 4.56 -13.49
CA CYS A 8 -19.82 4.86 -13.08
C CYS A 8 -19.43 3.87 -11.97
N ASN A 9 -18.88 2.69 -12.32
CA ASN A 9 -18.51 1.68 -11.31
C ASN A 9 -17.17 0.97 -11.57
N THR A 10 -16.42 1.37 -12.60
CA THR A 10 -15.19 0.65 -13.02
C THR A 10 -13.95 1.04 -12.21
N SER A 11 -13.94 2.23 -11.59
CA SER A 11 -12.77 2.75 -10.86
C SER A 11 -12.59 2.15 -9.46
N GLN A 12 -13.68 1.73 -8.80
CA GLN A 12 -13.62 1.08 -7.47
C GLN A 12 -13.04 -0.34 -7.54
N THR A 13 -13.27 -1.06 -8.65
CA THR A 13 -12.87 -2.47 -8.80
C THR A 13 -11.35 -2.65 -8.92
N THR A 14 -10.63 -1.70 -9.53
CA THR A 14 -9.18 -1.78 -9.74
C THR A 14 -8.39 -1.47 -8.46
N ILE A 15 -8.84 -0.48 -7.68
CA ILE A 15 -8.24 -0.15 -6.36
C ILE A 15 -8.40 -1.32 -5.39
N GLY A 16 -9.58 -1.95 -5.39
CA GLY A 16 -9.83 -3.15 -4.59
C GLY A 16 -8.88 -4.30 -4.94
N LYS A 17 -8.56 -4.48 -6.23
CA LYS A 17 -7.66 -5.54 -6.70
C LYS A 17 -6.20 -5.32 -6.27
N GLU A 18 -5.65 -4.11 -6.43
CA GLU A 18 -4.27 -3.81 -5.99
C GLU A 18 -4.10 -3.90 -4.47
N ILE A 19 -5.14 -3.56 -3.70
CA ILE A 19 -5.12 -3.69 -2.24
C ILE A 19 -5.25 -5.16 -1.82
N LEU A 20 -6.10 -5.94 -2.51
CA LEU A 20 -6.14 -7.40 -2.32
C LEU A 20 -4.80 -8.05 -2.64
N ASP A 21 -4.18 -7.67 -3.75
CA ASP A 21 -2.86 -8.13 -4.16
C ASP A 21 -1.80 -7.70 -3.12
N GLY A 22 -1.88 -6.46 -2.62
CA GLY A 22 -1.02 -5.94 -1.55
C GLY A 22 -1.16 -6.65 -0.18
N ILE A 23 -2.38 -7.02 0.19
CA ILE A 23 -2.66 -7.88 1.35
C ILE A 23 -2.11 -9.30 1.11
N LEU A 24 -2.16 -9.79 -0.14
CA LEU A 24 -1.47 -11.01 -0.54
C LEU A 24 0.07 -10.88 -0.48
N PHE A 25 0.66 -9.71 -0.75
CA PHE A 25 2.12 -9.50 -0.68
C PHE A 25 2.65 -9.41 0.75
N MET A 26 1.81 -9.02 1.72
CA MET A 26 2.13 -9.16 3.15
C MET A 26 2.08 -10.62 3.64
N LYS A 27 1.88 -11.61 2.73
CA LYS A 27 1.78 -13.04 3.08
C LYS A 27 2.94 -13.58 3.89
N GLU A 28 4.15 -13.11 3.64
CA GLU A 28 5.32 -13.66 4.31
C GLU A 28 5.69 -12.88 5.57
N ILE A 29 5.22 -11.64 5.70
CA ILE A 29 5.62 -10.71 6.76
C ILE A 29 4.70 -10.79 7.98
N LEU A 30 3.39 -10.87 7.76
CA LEU A 30 2.41 -10.91 8.87
C LEU A 30 2.17 -12.35 9.31
N PRO A 31 2.02 -12.64 10.62
CA PRO A 31 1.53 -13.95 11.11
C PRO A 31 0.22 -14.39 10.45
N ARG A 32 0.04 -15.71 10.29
CA ARG A 32 -1.07 -16.29 9.50
C ARG A 32 -2.44 -15.85 9.96
N ASP A 33 -2.68 -15.87 11.25
CA ASP A 33 -3.93 -15.44 11.87
C ASP A 33 -4.25 -13.96 11.57
N LEU A 34 -3.26 -13.07 11.59
CA LEU A 34 -3.47 -11.66 11.23
C LEU A 34 -3.86 -11.51 9.76
N ARG A 35 -3.25 -12.30 8.87
CA ARG A 35 -3.60 -12.30 7.45
C ARG A 35 -5.03 -12.76 7.25
N ASP A 36 -5.42 -13.85 7.90
CA ASP A 36 -6.76 -14.40 7.79
C ASP A 36 -7.80 -13.39 8.32
N ASN A 37 -7.51 -12.71 9.43
CA ASN A 37 -8.38 -11.67 9.98
C ASN A 37 -8.51 -10.45 9.05
N LEU A 38 -7.41 -10.02 8.41
CA LEU A 38 -7.42 -8.93 7.43
C LEU A 38 -8.14 -9.31 6.14
N GLN A 39 -8.03 -10.56 5.69
CA GLN A 39 -8.73 -11.04 4.50
C GLN A 39 -10.25 -11.09 4.68
N ASN A 40 -10.69 -11.40 5.91
CA ASN A 40 -12.10 -11.48 6.28
C ASN A 40 -12.70 -10.13 6.70
N GLU A 41 -11.89 -9.07 6.85
CA GLU A 41 -12.37 -7.73 7.19
C GLU A 41 -13.11 -7.09 6.00
N PRO A 42 -14.39 -6.68 6.17
CA PRO A 42 -15.17 -6.07 5.10
C PRO A 42 -14.55 -4.78 4.53
N ARG A 43 -13.79 -4.04 5.34
CA ARG A 43 -13.12 -2.77 4.97
C ARG A 43 -11.67 -2.96 4.54
N ARG A 44 -11.26 -4.15 4.13
CA ARG A 44 -9.87 -4.44 3.73
C ARG A 44 -9.33 -3.53 2.61
N ASP A 45 -10.19 -3.08 1.70
CA ASP A 45 -9.89 -2.06 0.67
C ASP A 45 -9.58 -0.66 1.25
N GLN A 46 -9.94 -0.45 2.52
CA GLN A 46 -9.69 0.77 3.27
C GLN A 46 -8.49 0.63 4.22
N LEU A 47 -7.78 -0.50 4.24
CA LEU A 47 -6.60 -0.70 5.08
C LEU A 47 -5.48 0.30 4.73
N LEU A 48 -4.97 1.00 5.75
CA LEU A 48 -3.88 1.98 5.64
C LEU A 48 -2.56 1.41 6.14
N GLU A 49 -2.56 0.83 7.34
CA GLU A 49 -1.37 0.24 7.94
C GLU A 49 -1.72 -0.85 8.95
N VAL A 50 -0.78 -1.78 9.13
CA VAL A 50 -0.78 -2.81 10.17
C VAL A 50 0.41 -2.54 11.08
N ILE A 51 0.18 -2.51 12.39
CA ILE A 51 1.14 -2.17 13.43
C ILE A 51 1.35 -3.40 14.31
N LEU A 52 2.62 -3.83 14.42
CA LEU A 52 3.07 -4.93 15.24
C LEU A 52 4.07 -4.38 16.26
N ASP A 53 3.67 -4.19 17.51
CA ASP A 53 4.56 -3.71 18.56
C ASP A 53 4.75 -4.81 19.62
N LEU A 54 5.99 -5.07 20.02
CA LEU A 54 6.31 -6.09 21.02
C LEU A 54 5.50 -5.88 22.31
N GLY A 55 4.83 -6.94 22.78
CA GLY A 55 4.01 -6.89 23.99
C GLY A 55 2.72 -6.06 23.81
N ARG A 56 2.27 -5.83 22.57
CA ARG A 56 0.99 -5.19 22.27
C ARG A 56 0.18 -6.03 21.32
N ARG A 57 -1.14 -5.88 21.39
CA ARG A 57 -2.06 -6.45 20.41
C ARG A 57 -1.82 -5.81 19.04
N PRO A 58 -1.76 -6.59 17.96
CA PRO A 58 -1.57 -6.03 16.63
C PRO A 58 -2.78 -5.22 16.21
N GLU A 59 -2.52 -4.07 15.57
CA GLU A 59 -3.55 -3.12 15.17
C GLU A 59 -3.57 -2.92 13.65
N ALA A 60 -4.76 -2.77 13.08
CA ALA A 60 -4.97 -2.28 11.73
C ALA A 60 -5.64 -0.92 11.75
N ARG A 61 -5.20 -0.01 10.88
CA ARG A 61 -5.83 1.30 10.69
C ARG A 61 -6.51 1.36 9.33
N PHE A 62 -7.69 1.96 9.29
CA PHE A 62 -8.53 2.05 8.10
C PHE A 62 -8.84 3.51 7.77
N LEU A 63 -9.06 3.80 6.49
CA LEU A 63 -9.47 5.11 6.02
C LEU A 63 -10.81 5.51 6.66
N GLY A 64 -10.93 6.76 7.10
CA GLY A 64 -12.16 7.28 7.70
C GLY A 64 -12.35 6.92 9.19
N ASN A 65 -11.47 6.11 9.77
CA ASN A 65 -11.52 5.73 11.18
C ASN A 65 -10.47 6.48 12.01
N SER A 66 -10.90 7.05 13.14
CA SER A 66 -10.03 7.71 14.12
C SER A 66 -9.50 6.69 15.13
N GLY A 67 -8.67 5.73 14.69
CA GLY A 67 -8.05 4.76 15.61
C GLY A 67 -7.56 3.48 14.95
N GLY A 68 -6.81 2.70 15.72
CA GLY A 68 -6.46 1.31 15.40
C GLY A 68 -7.55 0.35 15.84
N GLN A 69 -7.76 -0.70 15.07
CA GLN A 69 -8.58 -1.85 15.42
C GLN A 69 -7.68 -3.03 15.67
N TYR A 70 -7.86 -3.69 16.81
CA TYR A 70 -7.11 -4.90 17.11
C TYR A 70 -7.48 -6.03 16.17
N LEU A 71 -6.45 -6.69 15.63
CA LEU A 71 -6.59 -7.85 14.76
C LEU A 71 -6.73 -9.15 15.54
N ARG A 72 -6.23 -9.20 16.79
CA ARG A 72 -6.42 -10.31 17.74
C ARG A 72 -6.23 -9.84 19.18
N ASP A 73 -6.54 -10.71 20.14
CA ASP A 73 -6.38 -10.44 21.58
C ASP A 73 -4.98 -10.76 22.13
N ASN A 74 -4.25 -11.64 21.45
CA ASN A 74 -2.89 -12.01 21.83
C ASN A 74 -1.90 -10.93 21.40
N GLU A 75 -0.96 -10.63 22.30
CA GLU A 75 0.14 -9.70 22.03
C GLU A 75 1.12 -10.25 20.97
N ILE A 76 1.86 -9.35 20.34
CA ILE A 76 2.97 -9.69 19.44
C ILE A 76 4.18 -10.11 20.27
N SER A 77 4.68 -11.29 19.94
CA SER A 77 5.90 -11.85 20.52
C SER A 77 7.16 -11.39 19.79
N GLN A 78 8.31 -11.52 20.45
CA GLN A 78 9.62 -11.26 19.85
C GLN A 78 9.87 -12.19 18.65
N LEU A 79 9.46 -13.46 18.75
CA LEU A 79 9.62 -14.45 17.68
C LEU A 79 8.87 -14.03 16.41
N GLU A 80 7.65 -13.53 16.54
CA GLU A 80 6.87 -13.05 15.40
C GLU A 80 7.53 -11.85 14.71
N LEU A 81 8.14 -10.93 15.48
CA LEU A 81 8.89 -9.80 14.91
C LEU A 81 10.16 -10.26 14.20
N GLU A 82 10.85 -11.30 14.70
CA GLU A 82 12.04 -11.87 14.08
C GLU A 82 11.70 -12.64 12.79
N GLU A 83 10.59 -13.37 12.78
CA GLU A 83 10.05 -14.01 11.57
C GLU A 83 9.67 -12.96 10.52
N ALA A 84 8.93 -11.92 10.93
CA ALA A 84 8.58 -10.81 10.05
C ALA A 84 9.82 -10.11 9.51
N GLN A 85 10.81 -9.80 10.36
CA GLN A 85 12.07 -9.18 9.92
C GLN A 85 12.80 -10.04 8.87
N ARG A 86 12.86 -11.37 9.07
CA ARG A 86 13.48 -12.30 8.11
C ARG A 86 12.76 -12.28 6.76
N ALA A 87 11.44 -12.21 6.76
CA ALA A 87 10.65 -12.11 5.53
C ALA A 87 10.83 -10.76 4.82
N VAL A 88 11.07 -9.68 5.55
CA VAL A 88 11.35 -8.35 4.96
C VAL A 88 12.75 -8.29 4.35
N GLY A 89 13.73 -8.94 4.98
CA GLY A 89 15.14 -8.84 4.59
C GLY A 89 15.81 -7.58 5.14
N GLU A 90 16.59 -6.90 4.29
CA GLU A 90 17.42 -5.77 4.68
C GLU A 90 16.59 -4.47 4.81
N PHE A 91 16.78 -3.75 5.92
CA PHE A 91 16.28 -2.38 6.09
C PHE A 91 17.37 -1.38 5.72
N GLY A 92 16.99 -0.29 5.05
CA GLY A 92 17.89 0.83 4.80
C GLY A 92 18.27 1.60 6.08
N GLY A 93 19.18 2.56 5.95
CA GLY A 93 19.70 3.35 7.08
C GLY A 93 18.66 4.17 7.85
N ASP A 94 17.45 4.39 7.29
CA ASP A 94 16.32 5.03 7.96
C ASP A 94 15.34 4.03 8.63
N ASN A 95 15.75 2.76 8.76
CA ASN A 95 14.94 1.64 9.25
C ASN A 95 13.69 1.37 8.39
N ARG A 96 13.77 1.58 7.07
CA ARG A 96 12.68 1.28 6.15
C ARG A 96 13.08 0.31 5.06
N ALA A 97 12.11 -0.49 4.65
CA ALA A 97 12.17 -1.38 3.50
C ALA A 97 10.95 -1.14 2.61
N GLY A 98 11.15 -1.18 1.30
CA GLY A 98 10.06 -1.31 0.32
C GLY A 98 9.86 -2.79 0.00
N ILE A 99 8.63 -3.17 -0.37
CA ILE A 99 8.40 -4.51 -0.94
C ILE A 99 8.57 -4.38 -2.46
N GLU A 100 9.51 -5.15 -3.02
CA GLU A 100 9.86 -5.11 -4.45
C GLU A 100 8.63 -5.23 -5.35
N GLY A 101 8.58 -4.42 -6.41
CA GLY A 101 7.45 -4.40 -7.33
C GLY A 101 6.15 -3.78 -6.78
N THR A 102 6.16 -3.24 -5.56
CA THR A 102 4.96 -2.66 -4.94
C THR A 102 5.22 -1.28 -4.31
N LEU A 103 4.14 -0.60 -3.91
CA LEU A 103 4.21 0.66 -3.17
C LEU A 103 4.22 0.46 -1.64
N HIS A 104 4.18 -0.78 -1.17
CA HIS A 104 4.14 -1.10 0.25
C HIS A 104 5.47 -0.74 0.90
N ARG A 105 5.39 -0.29 2.15
CA ARG A 105 6.58 0.09 2.92
C ARG A 105 6.48 -0.44 4.34
N ILE A 106 7.60 -0.91 4.84
CA ILE A 106 7.73 -1.47 6.18
C ILE A 106 8.73 -0.61 6.91
N SER A 107 8.36 -0.14 8.09
CA SER A 107 9.24 0.63 8.96
C SER A 107 9.49 -0.17 10.23
N ALA A 108 10.75 -0.30 10.62
CA ALA A 108 11.15 -0.95 11.85
C ALA A 108 11.37 0.06 12.96
N ILE A 109 10.86 -0.26 14.14
CA ILE A 109 11.22 0.39 15.39
C ILE A 109 12.26 -0.50 16.06
N ARG A 110 13.40 0.07 16.41
CA ARG A 110 14.51 -0.65 17.03
C ARG A 110 14.77 -0.16 18.45
N SER A 111 15.12 -1.08 19.32
CA SER A 111 15.67 -0.76 20.63
C SER A 111 17.05 -0.13 20.51
N ARG A 112 17.57 0.42 21.62
CA ARG A 112 18.95 0.93 21.70
C ARG A 112 20.01 -0.14 21.40
N LYS A 113 19.67 -1.43 21.55
CA LYS A 113 20.54 -2.56 21.23
C LYS A 113 20.42 -3.02 19.77
N GLY A 114 19.65 -2.31 18.94
CA GLY A 114 19.46 -2.62 17.51
C GLY A 114 18.37 -3.67 17.22
N MET A 115 17.85 -4.35 18.24
CA MET A 115 16.76 -5.33 18.08
C MET A 115 15.47 -4.68 17.59
N VAL A 116 14.79 -5.30 16.63
CA VAL A 116 13.44 -4.88 16.22
C VAL A 116 12.46 -5.14 17.36
N VAL A 117 11.75 -4.09 17.76
CA VAL A 117 10.72 -4.12 18.81
C VAL A 117 9.35 -3.68 18.28
N GLY A 118 9.28 -3.28 17.01
CA GLY A 118 8.03 -3.05 16.32
C GLY A 118 8.19 -2.92 14.82
N LEU A 119 7.12 -3.20 14.09
CA LEU A 119 7.01 -3.08 12.64
C LEU A 119 5.72 -2.35 12.28
N THR A 120 5.80 -1.42 11.34
CA THR A 120 4.62 -0.81 10.72
C THR A 120 4.62 -1.10 9.23
N CYS A 121 3.66 -1.91 8.78
CA CYS A 121 3.44 -2.26 7.39
C CYS A 121 2.39 -1.32 6.80
N ARG A 122 2.81 -0.41 5.90
CA ARG A 122 1.91 0.54 5.24
C ARG A 122 1.46 0.01 3.88
N VAL A 123 0.17 0.08 3.65
CA VAL A 123 -0.45 -0.27 2.38
C VAL A 123 -0.21 0.86 1.39
N GLY A 124 0.68 0.64 0.43
CA GLY A 124 0.81 1.51 -0.72
C GLY A 124 -0.43 1.40 -1.60
N ARG A 125 -0.96 2.54 -2.05
CA ARG A 125 -2.09 2.60 -2.97
C ARG A 125 -1.65 3.32 -4.23
N ALA A 126 -1.88 2.72 -5.40
CA ALA A 126 -2.00 3.50 -6.62
C ALA A 126 -3.47 3.88 -6.76
N VAL A 127 -3.73 5.15 -7.08
CA VAL A 127 -5.07 5.60 -7.41
C VAL A 127 -5.11 5.67 -8.93
N ASN A 128 -5.86 4.76 -9.53
CA ASN A 128 -6.05 4.69 -10.98
C ASN A 128 -7.36 5.37 -11.38
N GLY A 129 -7.44 5.85 -12.62
CA GLY A 129 -8.67 6.46 -13.17
C GLY A 129 -8.55 7.93 -13.54
N HIS A 130 -7.32 8.43 -13.66
CA HIS A 130 -7.04 9.79 -14.13
C HIS A 130 -6.19 9.79 -15.42
N VAL A 131 -6.13 8.66 -16.13
CA VAL A 131 -5.40 8.52 -17.41
C VAL A 131 -5.72 9.67 -18.37
N ASP A 132 -6.99 10.07 -18.47
CA ASP A 132 -7.40 11.16 -19.35
C ASP A 132 -6.83 12.52 -18.94
N MET A 133 -6.63 12.77 -17.65
CA MET A 133 -5.99 14.03 -17.18
C MET A 133 -4.50 14.10 -17.47
N VAL A 134 -3.83 12.95 -17.66
CA VAL A 134 -2.39 12.89 -17.87
C VAL A 134 -1.97 12.57 -19.30
N ARG A 135 -2.89 12.10 -20.15
CA ARG A 135 -2.60 11.80 -21.57
C ARG A 135 -2.03 13.00 -22.31
N ASP A 136 -2.58 14.18 -22.09
CA ASP A 136 -2.10 15.40 -22.73
C ASP A 136 -0.67 15.76 -22.26
N LEU A 137 -0.33 15.41 -21.02
CA LEU A 137 1.02 15.58 -20.47
C LEU A 137 2.03 14.61 -21.09
N LEU A 138 1.61 13.44 -21.58
CA LEU A 138 2.52 12.50 -22.27
C LEU A 138 3.00 13.02 -23.62
N ASN A 139 2.23 13.91 -24.23
CA ASN A 139 2.58 14.52 -25.52
C ASN A 139 3.55 15.71 -25.38
N TYR A 140 3.79 16.19 -24.15
CA TYR A 140 4.78 17.24 -23.89
C TYR A 140 6.20 16.67 -24.01
N LYS A 141 7.04 17.32 -24.83
CA LYS A 141 8.44 16.93 -25.05
C LYS A 141 9.43 17.58 -24.09
N GLU A 142 8.94 18.40 -23.18
CA GLU A 142 9.74 19.15 -22.21
C GLU A 142 9.55 18.59 -20.79
N SER A 143 10.40 19.01 -19.86
CA SER A 143 10.30 18.61 -18.46
C SER A 143 9.06 19.19 -17.80
N ILE A 144 8.34 18.37 -17.01
CA ILE A 144 7.09 18.73 -16.34
C ILE A 144 7.32 18.81 -14.83
N LEU A 145 6.87 19.89 -14.18
CA LEU A 145 6.94 20.11 -12.74
C LEU A 145 5.55 20.08 -12.09
N PHE A 146 5.34 19.18 -11.12
CA PHE A 146 4.11 19.12 -10.33
C PHE A 146 4.25 19.92 -9.03
N LEU A 147 3.44 20.97 -8.86
CA LEU A 147 3.40 21.82 -7.66
C LEU A 147 2.10 21.63 -6.87
N GLY A 148 2.16 21.80 -5.55
CA GLY A 148 0.99 21.73 -4.68
C GLY A 148 1.33 21.35 -3.25
N ARG A 149 0.37 21.53 -2.33
CA ARG A 149 0.53 21.20 -0.90
C ARG A 149 0.88 19.71 -0.69
N PRO A 150 1.51 19.32 0.42
CA PRO A 150 1.69 17.91 0.77
C PRO A 150 0.36 17.15 0.72
N GLY A 151 0.37 15.90 0.20
CA GLY A 151 -0.82 15.03 0.18
C GLY A 151 -1.82 15.23 -0.97
N VAL A 152 -1.67 16.25 -1.83
CA VAL A 152 -2.64 16.55 -2.91
C VAL A 152 -2.59 15.63 -4.15
N GLY A 153 -1.82 14.54 -4.12
CA GLY A 153 -1.80 13.56 -5.21
C GLY A 153 -0.75 13.77 -6.31
N LYS A 154 0.24 14.67 -6.14
CA LYS A 154 1.34 14.86 -7.12
C LYS A 154 2.03 13.55 -7.52
N THR A 155 2.40 12.74 -6.53
CA THR A 155 3.06 11.45 -6.76
C THR A 155 2.11 10.43 -7.40
N THR A 156 0.81 10.53 -7.13
CA THR A 156 -0.21 9.70 -7.77
C THR A 156 -0.24 9.95 -9.27
N VAL A 157 -0.26 11.22 -9.69
CA VAL A 157 -0.24 11.64 -11.10
C VAL A 157 1.03 11.15 -11.80
N MET A 158 2.20 11.33 -11.16
CA MET A 158 3.48 10.86 -11.70
C MET A 158 3.52 9.35 -11.91
N ARG A 159 2.94 8.57 -10.99
CA ARG A 159 2.86 7.10 -11.12
C ARG A 159 1.92 6.67 -12.24
N GLU A 160 0.77 7.34 -12.39
CA GLU A 160 -0.18 7.03 -13.46
C GLU A 160 0.45 7.30 -14.85
N ILE A 161 1.22 8.39 -14.98
CA ILE A 161 2.02 8.68 -16.19
C ILE A 161 3.01 7.54 -16.49
N ALA A 162 3.80 7.12 -15.49
CA ALA A 162 4.78 6.06 -15.67
C ALA A 162 4.13 4.73 -16.06
N ARG A 163 2.98 4.38 -15.46
CA ARG A 163 2.21 3.18 -15.78
C ARG A 163 1.72 3.20 -17.22
N VAL A 164 1.10 4.30 -17.66
CA VAL A 164 0.58 4.44 -19.04
C VAL A 164 1.73 4.36 -20.06
N LEU A 165 2.85 5.02 -19.79
CA LEU A 165 4.04 4.93 -20.65
C LEU A 165 4.54 3.49 -20.77
N ALA A 166 4.67 2.76 -19.66
CA ALA A 166 5.10 1.36 -19.66
C ALA A 166 4.14 0.46 -20.48
N ASP A 167 2.83 0.65 -20.33
CA ASP A 167 1.81 -0.09 -21.10
C ASP A 167 1.90 0.20 -22.61
N GLU A 168 2.17 1.45 -23.01
CA GLU A 168 2.36 1.82 -24.42
C GLU A 168 3.66 1.25 -25.01
N PHE A 169 4.76 1.27 -24.25
CA PHE A 169 6.03 0.69 -24.69
C PHE A 169 5.90 -0.82 -24.94
N GLN A 170 5.18 -1.55 -24.09
CA GLN A 170 4.93 -2.98 -24.30
C GLN A 170 4.09 -3.28 -25.55
N LYS A 171 3.19 -2.37 -25.95
CA LYS A 171 2.37 -2.55 -27.17
C LYS A 171 3.15 -2.30 -28.47
N ARG A 172 4.21 -1.50 -28.44
CA ARG A 172 5.04 -1.17 -29.62
C ARG A 172 6.16 -2.20 -29.89
N GLY A 173 6.41 -3.11 -28.94
CA GLY A 173 7.39 -4.20 -29.08
C GLY A 173 6.80 -5.51 -29.62
N ARG A 174 5.57 -5.49 -30.14
CA ARG A 174 4.93 -6.59 -30.89
C ARG A 174 4.75 -6.19 -32.34
#